data_AF-A0A832I6U8-F1
#
_entry.id   AF-A0A832I6U8-F1
#
_cell.length_a   1.000
_cell.length_b   1.000
_cell.length_c   1.000
_cell.angle_alpha   90.00
_cell.angle_beta   90.00
_cell.angle_gamma   90.00
#
_symmetry.space_group_name_H-M   'P 1'
#
loop_
_entity.id
_entity.type
_entity.pdbx_description
1 polymer ?
#
loop_
_entity_poly.entity_id
_entity_poly.type
_entity_poly.pdbx_seq_one_letter_code
_entity_poly.pdbx_strand_id
1 'polypeptide(L)'
;MPRDYDFFVLLKGNSLYYDKLSSVPLFRFMLKDDRIALESLFVSLLENTCISVGVPMSSVYEALENDILFAAKGTEFALEQFFSLDLNYYLQVLRNIGSNSIIVMKSSKPEQLLRLMAKLMDLKMTKNEKIWVLHDTDVAIFASAHEGYLVISGSRTALLKAIDAYDLEQLQMKSEEPAVRELLNQSAWLYGFFKRDTLRLKGPFVSTNDVDTEYVTILGVPSGESLKIEVRQQLRSATGMEKYVSSATGMLGMPFIGNFAFSATAAGPMDLADSLSQWFQGAQDEVKKIYEIVSYILKSSTGRVYMTGDLFGDQIRLVTIFELSKDLDLSFLIKYGARSFGNEIRLPIMDGFLSFFQSDRRLIMTNMSKAQYDTVANRRRVRDDVTYQYISRNYAGQDILRLFVDVGSLLRAMLGINAVGKFFLTQQFDGQSFVYRMEVM
;
A
#
# COMPACT_ATOMS: atom_id res chain seq x y z
N MET A 1 19.20 16.03 -1.00
CA MET A 1 19.19 15.00 -2.06
C MET A 1 19.44 15.63 -3.42
N PRO A 2 20.10 14.93 -4.35
CA PRO A 2 20.41 15.50 -5.67
C PRO A 2 19.17 15.68 -6.55
N ARG A 3 19.18 16.73 -7.39
CA ARG A 3 18.04 17.12 -8.25
C ARG A 3 17.70 16.12 -9.37
N ASP A 4 18.71 15.37 -9.84
CA ASP A 4 18.56 14.42 -10.95
C ASP A 4 18.03 13.05 -10.51
N TYR A 5 17.65 12.89 -9.25
CA TYR A 5 17.02 11.69 -8.72
C TYR A 5 15.53 11.66 -9.10
N ASP A 6 14.96 10.46 -9.13
CA ASP A 6 13.58 10.25 -9.57
C ASP A 6 12.61 10.21 -8.40
N PHE A 7 13.06 9.79 -7.21
CA PHE A 7 12.23 9.84 -6.01
C PHE A 7 13.02 10.00 -4.71
N PHE A 8 12.29 10.35 -3.66
CA PHE A 8 12.69 10.09 -2.27
C PHE A 8 11.55 9.63 -1.39
N VAL A 9 11.94 8.98 -0.31
CA VAL A 9 11.15 8.75 0.89
C VAL A 9 11.96 9.25 2.09
N LEU A 10 11.36 10.10 2.91
CA LEU A 10 11.95 10.67 4.12
C LEU A 10 11.07 10.32 5.32
N LEU A 11 11.65 9.65 6.30
CA LEU A 11 11.11 9.53 7.64
C LEU A 11 11.73 10.62 8.49
N LYS A 12 10.92 11.47 9.10
CA LYS A 12 11.36 12.67 9.81
C LYS A 12 10.97 12.59 11.28
N GLY A 13 11.92 12.87 12.17
CA GLY A 13 11.70 12.94 13.61
C GLY A 13 11.16 11.64 14.20
N ASN A 14 11.75 10.50 13.85
CA ASN A 14 11.25 9.18 14.26
C ASN A 14 11.00 9.05 15.77
N SER A 15 11.88 9.61 16.60
CA SER A 15 11.69 9.67 18.08
C SER A 15 10.38 10.34 18.49
N LEU A 16 9.94 11.39 17.79
CA LEU A 16 8.70 12.11 18.08
C LEU A 16 7.43 11.33 17.69
N TYR A 17 7.57 10.38 16.75
CA TYR A 17 6.46 9.67 16.13
C TYR A 17 6.37 8.19 16.51
N TYR A 18 7.45 7.59 17.00
CA TYR A 18 7.48 6.18 17.40
C TYR A 18 6.40 5.86 18.43
N ASP A 19 6.29 6.66 19.49
CA ASP A 19 5.26 6.45 20.52
C ASP A 19 3.84 6.54 19.93
N LYS A 20 3.60 7.50 19.03
CA LYS A 20 2.31 7.69 18.34
C LYS A 20 2.00 6.57 17.36
N LEU A 21 3.01 6.00 16.69
CA LEU A 21 2.83 4.83 15.84
C LEU A 21 2.51 3.61 16.69
N SER A 22 3.22 3.45 17.81
CA SER A 22 3.03 2.33 18.73
C SER A 22 1.71 2.39 19.51
N SER A 23 0.97 3.50 19.47
CA SER A 23 -0.38 3.62 20.04
C SER A 23 -1.49 3.18 19.08
N VAL A 24 -1.20 3.07 17.78
CA VAL A 24 -2.16 2.53 16.80
C VAL A 24 -2.37 1.03 17.08
N PRO A 25 -3.60 0.55 17.32
CA PRO A 25 -3.89 -0.84 17.68
C PRO A 25 -3.17 -1.90 16.84
N LEU A 26 -3.17 -1.77 15.50
CA LEU A 26 -2.49 -2.73 14.64
C LEU A 26 -0.96 -2.73 14.84
N PHE A 27 -0.33 -1.56 14.89
CA PHE A 27 1.13 -1.46 15.11
C PHE A 27 1.52 -1.87 16.53
N ARG A 28 0.71 -1.53 17.54
CA ARG A 28 0.89 -1.99 18.91
C ARG A 28 0.89 -3.52 18.98
N PHE A 29 -0.06 -4.15 18.30
CA PHE A 29 -0.16 -5.59 18.23
C PHE A 29 1.06 -6.23 17.55
N MET A 30 1.55 -5.66 16.45
CA MET A 30 2.74 -6.18 15.74
C MET A 30 4.05 -5.95 16.51
N LEU A 31 4.20 -4.78 17.14
CA LEU A 31 5.45 -4.36 17.78
C LEU A 31 5.54 -4.83 19.24
N LYS A 32 4.50 -4.58 20.04
CA LYS A 32 4.55 -4.63 21.51
C LYS A 32 3.79 -5.80 22.16
N ASP A 33 2.81 -6.41 21.49
CA ASP A 33 2.06 -7.55 22.08
C ASP A 33 2.95 -8.81 22.07
N ASP A 34 3.11 -9.45 23.22
CA ASP A 34 3.94 -10.63 23.48
C ASP A 34 3.65 -11.81 22.52
N ARG A 35 2.49 -11.80 21.85
CA ARG A 35 2.07 -12.85 20.90
C ARG A 35 2.77 -12.79 19.54
N ILE A 36 3.18 -11.61 19.07
CA ILE A 36 4.00 -11.48 17.85
C ILE A 36 5.38 -10.93 18.21
N ALA A 37 5.41 -9.84 18.98
CA ALA A 37 6.61 -9.20 19.50
C ALA A 37 7.76 -9.03 18.47
N LEU A 38 7.46 -8.59 17.24
CA LEU A 38 8.49 -8.38 16.19
C LEU A 38 9.61 -7.47 16.67
N GLU A 39 9.26 -6.46 17.47
CA GLU A 39 10.23 -5.55 18.05
C GLU A 39 11.25 -6.29 18.93
N SER A 40 10.80 -7.23 19.76
CA SER A 40 11.69 -8.01 20.63
C SER A 40 12.68 -8.86 19.83
N LEU A 41 12.25 -9.43 18.69
CA LEU A 41 13.10 -10.17 17.77
C LEU A 41 14.15 -9.26 17.14
N PHE A 42 13.74 -8.08 16.68
CA PHE A 42 14.63 -7.09 16.08
C PHE A 42 15.66 -6.57 17.10
N VAL A 43 15.20 -6.22 18.30
CA VAL A 43 16.07 -5.77 19.40
C VAL A 43 17.07 -6.87 19.79
N SER A 44 16.61 -8.11 19.94
CA SER A 44 17.50 -9.24 20.28
C SER A 44 18.57 -9.48 19.20
N LEU A 45 18.20 -9.41 17.92
CA LEU A 45 19.15 -9.53 16.81
C LEU A 45 20.20 -8.41 16.85
N LEU A 46 19.75 -7.17 17.04
CA LEU A 46 20.62 -6.01 17.11
C LEU A 46 21.54 -6.06 18.33
N GLU A 47 21.03 -6.38 19.52
CA GLU A 47 21.80 -6.48 20.75
C GLU A 47 22.91 -7.54 20.64
N ASN A 48 22.57 -8.74 20.17
CA ASN A 48 23.54 -9.81 19.95
C ASN A 48 24.64 -9.38 18.97
N THR A 49 24.25 -8.71 17.88
CA THR A 49 25.21 -8.25 16.88
C THR A 49 26.09 -7.14 17.44
N CYS A 50 25.49 -6.15 18.13
CA CYS A 50 26.16 -5.06 18.83
C CYS A 50 27.23 -5.57 19.80
N ILE A 51 26.91 -6.57 20.63
CA ILE A 51 27.86 -7.22 21.54
C ILE A 51 29.03 -7.82 20.75
N SER A 52 28.74 -8.53 19.65
CA SER A 52 29.77 -9.21 18.85
C SER A 52 30.76 -8.26 18.18
N VAL A 53 30.35 -7.03 17.84
CA VAL A 53 31.20 -6.02 17.19
C VAL A 53 31.68 -4.90 18.13
N GLY A 54 31.32 -4.97 19.41
CA GLY A 54 31.68 -3.94 20.40
C GLY A 54 31.02 -2.57 20.14
N VAL A 55 29.83 -2.56 19.55
CA VAL A 55 29.06 -1.34 19.27
C VAL A 55 27.96 -1.18 20.32
N PRO A 56 27.89 -0.05 21.05
CA PRO A 56 26.82 0.16 22.01
C PRO A 56 25.47 0.36 21.30
N MET A 57 24.42 -0.26 21.84
CA MET A 57 23.07 -0.19 21.28
C MET A 57 22.53 1.26 21.19
N SER A 58 22.99 2.15 22.07
CA SER A 58 22.65 3.58 22.03
C SER A 58 23.03 4.25 20.71
N SER A 59 24.08 3.80 20.02
CA SER A 59 24.46 4.33 18.71
C SER A 59 23.43 3.96 17.63
N VAL A 60 22.76 2.81 17.76
CA VAL A 60 21.71 2.36 16.85
C VAL A 60 20.43 3.15 17.08
N TYR A 61 20.01 3.27 18.35
CA TYR A 61 18.85 4.08 18.71
C TYR A 61 19.02 5.53 18.27
N GLU A 62 20.19 6.15 18.52
CA GLU A 62 20.48 7.50 18.05
C GLU A 62 20.24 7.65 16.53
N ALA A 63 20.66 6.67 15.73
CA ALA A 63 20.49 6.73 14.29
C ALA A 63 19.04 6.54 13.84
N LEU A 64 18.29 5.66 14.51
CA LEU A 64 16.89 5.37 14.20
C LEU A 64 15.93 6.46 14.71
N GLU A 65 16.28 7.17 15.78
CA GLU A 65 15.48 8.25 16.38
C GLU A 65 15.43 9.53 15.54
N ASN A 66 16.38 9.70 14.62
CA ASN A 66 16.51 10.86 13.76
C ASN A 66 15.92 10.62 12.36
N ASP A 67 16.15 11.58 11.46
CA ASP A 67 15.68 11.53 10.08
C ASP A 67 16.42 10.46 9.27
N ILE A 68 15.65 9.71 8.47
CA ILE A 68 16.16 8.70 7.53
C ILE A 68 15.63 9.05 6.14
N LEU A 69 16.54 9.32 5.22
CA LEU A 69 16.23 9.61 3.83
C LEU A 69 16.68 8.44 2.94
N PHE A 70 15.77 7.96 2.11
CA PHE A 70 16.07 7.08 0.99
C PHE A 70 15.76 7.81 -0.33
N ALA A 71 16.65 7.74 -1.30
CA ALA A 71 16.42 8.32 -2.62
C ALA A 71 17.11 7.50 -3.70
N ALA A 72 16.50 7.39 -4.89
CA ALA A 72 17.14 6.73 -6.02
C ALA A 72 16.81 7.34 -7.38
N LYS A 73 17.56 6.91 -8.39
CA LYS A 73 17.37 7.24 -9.81
C LYS A 73 17.31 5.96 -10.65
N GLY A 74 16.43 5.93 -11.64
CA GLY A 74 16.26 4.86 -12.62
C GLY A 74 15.70 3.57 -12.03
N THR A 75 15.02 3.64 -10.89
CA THR A 75 14.43 2.50 -10.20
C THR A 75 12.94 2.74 -10.00
N GLU A 76 12.12 1.75 -10.34
CA GLU A 76 10.69 1.78 -10.01
C GLU A 76 10.50 1.45 -8.51
N PHE A 77 9.68 2.23 -7.82
CA PHE A 77 9.34 1.97 -6.42
C PHE A 77 8.03 1.19 -6.35
N ALA A 78 8.12 -0.09 -5.96
CA ALA A 78 6.98 -0.97 -5.74
C ALA A 78 6.79 -1.20 -4.23
N LEU A 79 5.68 -0.72 -3.65
CA LEU A 79 5.42 -0.80 -2.20
C LEU A 79 5.42 -2.24 -1.66
N GLU A 80 4.94 -3.20 -2.45
CA GLU A 80 4.90 -4.62 -2.08
C GLU A 80 6.29 -5.19 -1.75
N GLN A 81 7.36 -4.60 -2.30
CA GLN A 81 8.74 -5.00 -2.04
C GLN A 81 9.31 -4.36 -0.76
N PHE A 82 8.53 -3.66 0.05
CA PHE A 82 9.03 -3.05 1.30
C PHE A 82 8.37 -3.61 2.56
N PHE A 83 7.43 -4.54 2.41
CA PHE A 83 6.78 -5.19 3.54
C PHE A 83 7.18 -6.67 3.61
N SER A 84 7.94 -7.03 4.64
CA SER A 84 8.27 -8.40 4.97
C SER A 84 8.28 -8.58 6.48
N LEU A 85 7.83 -9.74 6.96
CA LEU A 85 8.01 -10.13 8.36
C LEU A 85 9.39 -10.80 8.58
N ASP A 86 10.09 -11.16 7.52
CA ASP A 86 11.45 -11.69 7.58
C ASP A 86 12.46 -10.54 7.65
N LEU A 87 13.18 -10.42 8.76
CA LEU A 87 14.20 -9.39 8.95
C LEU A 87 15.34 -9.51 7.93
N ASN A 88 15.67 -10.72 7.46
CA ASN A 88 16.72 -10.92 6.47
C ASN A 88 16.37 -10.28 5.13
N TYR A 89 15.08 -10.16 4.82
CA TYR A 89 14.60 -9.47 3.63
C TYR A 89 15.15 -8.04 3.57
N TYR A 90 15.04 -7.28 4.67
CA TYR A 90 15.51 -5.90 4.74
C TYR A 90 17.02 -5.79 4.60
N LEU A 91 17.77 -6.75 5.15
CA LEU A 91 19.22 -6.84 4.97
C LEU A 91 19.59 -7.11 3.51
N GLN A 92 18.84 -7.98 2.82
CA GLN A 92 19.03 -8.25 1.40
C GLN A 92 18.69 -7.05 0.52
N VAL A 93 17.63 -6.30 0.84
CA VAL A 93 17.32 -5.03 0.16
C VAL A 93 18.47 -4.04 0.30
N LEU A 94 19.06 -3.91 1.48
CA LEU A 94 20.22 -3.04 1.70
C LEU A 94 21.47 -3.53 0.96
N ARG A 95 21.72 -4.85 0.90
CA ARG A 95 22.82 -5.44 0.13
C ARG A 95 22.68 -5.16 -1.37
N ASN A 96 21.45 -5.14 -1.88
CA ASN A 96 21.14 -4.91 -3.28
C ASN A 96 20.76 -3.44 -3.56
N ILE A 97 21.27 -2.50 -2.77
CA ILE A 97 21.04 -1.07 -3.02
C ILE A 97 21.53 -0.70 -4.43
N GLY A 98 20.62 -0.18 -5.25
CA GLY A 98 20.93 0.15 -6.65
C GLY A 98 22.07 1.16 -6.77
N SER A 99 22.84 1.08 -7.85
CA SER A 99 24.04 1.90 -8.07
C SER A 99 23.79 3.42 -8.01
N ASN A 100 22.57 3.87 -8.29
CA ASN A 100 22.13 5.26 -8.20
C ASN A 100 21.15 5.51 -7.04
N SER A 101 21.30 4.77 -5.93
CA SER A 101 20.48 4.92 -4.73
C SER A 101 21.34 5.36 -3.55
N ILE A 102 20.73 6.14 -2.65
CA ILE A 102 21.36 6.63 -1.43
C ILE A 102 20.43 6.42 -0.23
N ILE A 103 21.06 6.14 0.91
CA ILE A 103 20.44 6.19 2.25
C ILE A 103 21.24 7.19 3.06
N VAL A 104 20.55 8.13 3.71
CA VAL A 104 21.16 9.13 4.58
C VAL A 104 20.54 9.04 5.96
N MET A 105 21.39 8.93 6.97
CA MET A 105 20.99 8.84 8.38
C MET A 105 21.78 9.84 9.19
N LYS A 106 21.13 10.57 10.09
CA LYS A 106 21.86 11.43 11.03
C LYS A 106 22.52 10.57 12.11
N SER A 107 23.82 10.77 12.36
CA SER A 107 24.56 10.02 13.37
C SER A 107 25.84 10.71 13.80
N SER A 108 26.09 10.78 15.11
CA SER A 108 27.39 11.18 15.66
C SER A 108 28.45 10.07 15.61
N LYS A 109 28.05 8.82 15.32
CA LYS A 109 28.92 7.63 15.36
C LYS A 109 28.82 6.78 14.07
N PRO A 110 29.11 7.38 12.89
CA PRO A 110 28.92 6.73 11.59
C PRO A 110 29.73 5.43 11.45
N GLU A 111 30.99 5.39 11.93
CA GLU A 111 31.81 4.19 11.81
C GLU A 111 31.26 3.01 12.64
N GLN A 112 30.66 3.26 13.80
CA GLN A 112 30.07 2.21 14.63
C GLN A 112 28.84 1.60 13.95
N LEU A 113 28.00 2.44 13.35
CA LEU A 113 26.85 1.99 12.56
C LEU A 113 27.31 1.17 11.35
N LEU A 114 28.35 1.61 10.64
CA LEU A 114 28.88 0.88 9.49
C LEU A 114 29.45 -0.49 9.87
N ARG A 115 30.14 -0.60 11.02
CA ARG A 115 30.61 -1.89 11.54
C ARG A 115 29.45 -2.85 11.84
N LEU A 116 28.38 -2.32 12.46
CA LEU A 116 27.18 -3.09 12.72
C LEU A 116 26.52 -3.56 11.42
N MET A 117 26.31 -2.65 10.47
CA MET A 117 25.73 -2.96 9.15
C MET A 117 26.56 -4.00 8.40
N ALA A 118 27.88 -3.85 8.38
CA ALA A 118 28.79 -4.82 7.77
C ALA A 118 28.61 -6.21 8.39
N LYS A 119 28.48 -6.30 9.73
CA LYS A 119 28.26 -7.58 10.40
C LYS A 119 26.89 -8.18 10.11
N LEU A 120 25.82 -7.38 10.12
CA LEU A 120 24.45 -7.84 9.82
C LEU A 120 24.34 -8.38 8.39
N MET A 121 25.04 -7.75 7.44
CA MET A 121 25.01 -8.13 6.03
C MET A 121 26.08 -9.16 5.63
N ASP A 122 26.92 -9.59 6.58
CA ASP A 122 28.09 -10.44 6.36
C ASP A 122 29.08 -9.90 5.31
N LEU A 123 29.36 -8.59 5.37
CA LEU A 123 30.28 -7.89 4.47
C LEU A 123 31.58 -7.52 5.20
N LYS A 124 32.68 -7.45 4.44
CA LYS A 124 33.95 -6.89 4.92
C LYS A 124 33.91 -5.38 4.81
N MET A 125 34.44 -4.68 5.80
CA MET A 125 34.55 -3.23 5.78
C MET A 125 36.01 -2.82 5.56
N THR A 126 36.26 -2.03 4.52
CA THR A 126 37.54 -1.35 4.28
C THR A 126 37.31 0.16 4.28
N LYS A 127 38.38 0.93 4.46
CA LYS A 127 38.34 2.40 4.42
C LYS A 127 39.45 2.89 3.50
N ASN A 128 39.08 3.76 2.56
CA ASN A 128 40.00 4.49 1.73
C ASN A 128 39.71 5.99 1.86
N GLU A 129 40.67 6.74 2.39
CA GLU A 129 40.51 8.16 2.74
C GLU A 129 39.29 8.38 3.66
N LYS A 130 38.27 9.09 3.17
CA LYS A 130 37.01 9.37 3.88
C LYS A 130 35.88 8.39 3.54
N ILE A 131 36.10 7.48 2.60
CA ILE A 131 35.07 6.57 2.09
C ILE A 131 35.27 5.18 2.68
N TRP A 132 34.24 4.66 3.33
CA TRP A 132 34.14 3.26 3.71
C TRP A 132 33.54 2.45 2.57
N VAL A 133 34.02 1.22 2.39
CA VAL A 133 33.48 0.26 1.43
C VAL A 133 33.12 -1.01 2.18
N LEU A 134 31.85 -1.39 2.13
CA LEU A 134 31.31 -2.63 2.67
C LEU A 134 31.15 -3.58 1.48
N HIS A 135 31.90 -4.68 1.46
CA HIS A 135 31.97 -5.51 0.26
C HIS A 135 32.18 -7.00 0.55
N ASP A 136 31.79 -7.81 -0.41
CA ASP A 136 32.17 -9.21 -0.57
C ASP A 136 32.64 -9.43 -2.02
N THR A 137 32.39 -10.62 -2.60
CA THR A 137 32.74 -10.93 -3.99
C THR A 137 31.81 -10.28 -5.01
N ASP A 138 30.53 -10.08 -4.66
CA ASP A 138 29.46 -9.69 -5.59
C ASP A 138 28.83 -8.33 -5.26
N VAL A 139 29.04 -7.83 -4.03
CA VAL A 139 28.43 -6.62 -3.50
C VAL A 139 29.49 -5.60 -3.10
N ALA A 140 29.24 -4.32 -3.42
CA ALA A 140 30.04 -3.19 -2.92
C ALA A 140 29.12 -1.99 -2.59
N ILE A 141 29.10 -1.62 -1.31
CA ILE A 141 28.34 -0.49 -0.78
C ILE A 141 29.35 0.56 -0.30
N PHE A 142 29.15 1.81 -0.71
CA PHE A 142 30.01 2.93 -0.39
C PHE A 142 29.37 3.80 0.67
N ALA A 143 30.15 4.26 1.64
CA ALA A 143 29.64 5.15 2.68
C ALA A 143 30.64 6.26 3.03
N SER A 144 30.13 7.40 3.49
CA SER A 144 30.93 8.51 4.01
C SER A 144 30.16 9.24 5.11
N ALA A 145 30.91 9.91 5.98
CA ALA A 145 30.38 10.79 7.00
C ALA A 145 30.54 12.22 6.49
N HIS A 146 29.46 12.99 6.52
CA HIS A 146 29.45 14.39 6.06
C HIS A 146 28.52 15.21 6.94
N GLU A 147 29.06 16.24 7.60
CA GLU A 147 28.27 17.21 8.40
C GLU A 147 27.26 16.60 9.38
N GLY A 148 27.66 15.53 10.09
CA GLY A 148 26.81 14.84 11.07
C GLY A 148 25.83 13.80 10.47
N TYR A 149 25.96 13.50 9.18
CA TYR A 149 25.21 12.46 8.49
C TYR A 149 26.12 11.32 8.03
N LEU A 150 25.60 10.10 8.13
CA LEU A 150 26.10 8.92 7.43
C LEU A 150 25.37 8.82 6.09
N VAL A 151 26.11 8.91 4.99
CA VAL A 151 25.61 8.72 3.63
C VAL A 151 26.08 7.36 3.13
N ILE A 152 25.15 6.53 2.68
CA ILE A 152 25.37 5.17 2.16
C ILE A 152 24.85 5.13 0.73
N SER A 153 25.53 4.42 -0.18
CA SER A 153 25.25 4.43 -1.60
C SER A 153 25.67 3.13 -2.29
N GLY A 154 24.96 2.74 -3.34
CA GLY A 154 25.34 1.62 -4.21
C GLY A 154 26.51 1.92 -5.16
N SER A 155 26.96 3.18 -5.25
CA SER A 155 28.18 3.54 -6.00
C SER A 155 28.92 4.73 -5.39
N ARG A 156 30.24 4.81 -5.66
CA ARG A 156 31.06 5.98 -5.30
C ARG A 156 30.52 7.27 -5.94
N THR A 157 30.04 7.19 -7.18
CA THR A 157 29.51 8.36 -7.90
C THR A 157 28.24 8.90 -7.25
N ALA A 158 27.30 8.03 -6.88
CA ALA A 158 26.07 8.45 -6.20
C ALA A 158 26.36 9.00 -4.79
N LEU A 159 27.36 8.45 -4.08
CA LEU A 159 27.82 8.95 -2.79
C LEU A 159 28.32 10.40 -2.90
N LEU A 160 29.25 10.66 -3.83
CA LEU A 160 29.81 12.00 -4.03
C LEU A 160 28.74 13.01 -4.46
N LYS A 161 27.84 12.62 -5.38
CA LYS A 161 26.70 13.45 -5.76
C LYS A 161 25.81 13.86 -4.58
N ALA A 162 25.57 12.95 -3.64
CA ALA A 162 24.75 13.23 -2.47
C ALA A 162 25.41 14.27 -1.54
N ILE A 163 26.74 14.17 -1.39
CA ILE A 163 27.55 15.14 -0.63
C ILE A 163 27.54 16.50 -1.34
N ASP A 164 27.81 16.54 -2.65
CA ASP A 164 27.78 17.78 -3.44
C ASP A 164 26.41 18.46 -3.37
N ALA A 165 25.32 17.67 -3.42
CA ALA A 165 23.96 18.19 -3.29
C ALA A 165 23.66 18.75 -1.89
N TYR A 166 24.33 18.27 -0.83
CA TYR A 166 24.23 18.89 0.48
C TYR A 166 24.92 20.26 0.49
N ASP A 167 26.13 20.33 -0.05
CA ASP A 167 26.97 21.54 -0.02
C ASP A 167 26.47 22.65 -0.97
N LEU A 168 25.83 22.28 -2.08
CA LEU A 168 25.40 23.21 -3.14
C LEU A 168 23.89 23.18 -3.33
N GLU A 169 23.21 24.25 -2.89
CA GLU A 169 21.75 24.33 -2.92
C GLU A 169 21.17 24.20 -4.35
N GLN A 170 21.85 24.71 -5.38
CA GLN A 170 21.40 24.57 -6.78
C GLN A 170 21.37 23.12 -7.30
N LEU A 171 22.02 22.19 -6.59
CA LEU A 171 22.01 20.75 -6.91
C LEU A 171 20.92 19.99 -6.17
N GLN A 172 20.15 20.66 -5.31
CA GLN A 172 19.08 20.04 -4.52
C GLN A 172 17.76 19.98 -5.30
N MET A 173 17.06 18.86 -5.19
CA MET A 173 15.73 18.69 -5.81
C MET A 173 14.73 19.77 -5.37
N LYS A 174 14.76 20.17 -4.09
CA LYS A 174 13.88 21.22 -3.55
C LYS A 174 14.05 22.57 -4.25
N SER A 175 15.21 22.82 -4.85
CA SER A 175 15.51 24.10 -5.51
C SER A 175 14.88 24.18 -6.91
N GLU A 176 14.63 23.02 -7.53
CA GLU A 176 14.04 22.90 -8.87
C GLU A 176 12.54 22.63 -8.82
N GLU A 177 12.08 21.82 -7.85
CA GLU A 177 10.70 21.34 -7.77
C GLU A 177 9.89 22.08 -6.68
N PRO A 178 8.94 22.98 -7.03
CA PRO A 178 8.09 23.67 -6.06
C PRO A 178 7.29 22.71 -5.16
N ALA A 179 6.77 21.62 -5.75
CA ALA A 179 6.00 20.60 -5.03
C ALA A 179 6.81 19.96 -3.88
N VAL A 180 8.12 19.80 -4.04
CA VAL A 180 9.00 19.28 -2.98
C VAL A 180 9.12 20.27 -1.82
N ARG A 181 9.20 21.58 -2.10
CA ARG A 181 9.25 22.60 -1.04
C ARG A 181 7.94 22.65 -0.25
N GLU A 182 6.82 22.63 -0.96
CA GLU A 182 5.49 22.61 -0.34
C GLU A 182 5.29 21.35 0.52
N LEU A 183 5.69 20.19 0.01
CA LEU A 183 5.65 18.92 0.72
C LEU A 183 6.45 18.98 2.04
N LEU A 184 7.70 19.46 1.99
CA LEU A 184 8.59 19.50 3.15
C LEU A 184 8.20 20.54 4.21
N ASN A 185 7.35 21.52 3.86
CA ASN A 185 6.81 22.51 4.80
C ASN A 185 5.65 21.97 5.65
N GLN A 186 5.08 20.82 5.29
CA GLN A 186 4.01 20.19 6.07
C GLN A 186 4.56 19.47 7.30
N SER A 187 3.75 19.35 8.34
CA SER A 187 4.12 18.57 9.54
C SER A 187 3.65 17.12 9.39
N ALA A 188 4.58 16.23 9.07
CA ALA A 188 4.34 14.81 8.89
C ALA A 188 5.53 13.99 9.38
N TRP A 189 5.32 12.69 9.52
CA TRP A 189 6.36 11.72 9.84
C TRP A 189 6.99 11.16 8.57
N LEU A 190 6.15 10.73 7.62
CA LEU A 190 6.56 10.17 6.34
C LEU A 190 6.32 11.20 5.24
N TYR A 191 7.34 11.43 4.42
CA TYR A 191 7.26 12.23 3.20
C TYR A 191 7.75 11.40 2.03
N GLY A 192 7.10 11.51 0.88
CA GLY A 192 7.60 10.93 -0.36
C GLY A 192 7.31 11.84 -1.54
N PHE A 193 8.23 11.87 -2.49
CA PHE A 193 8.03 12.52 -3.78
C PHE A 193 8.58 11.60 -4.86
N PHE A 194 7.80 11.43 -5.92
CA PHE A 194 8.12 10.56 -7.04
C PHE A 194 7.84 11.33 -8.32
N LYS A 195 8.85 11.45 -9.18
CA LYS A 195 8.64 11.90 -10.56
C LYS A 195 7.78 10.88 -11.31
N ARG A 196 7.22 11.31 -12.42
CA ARG A 196 6.38 10.52 -13.34
C ARG A 196 6.81 9.04 -13.42
N ASP A 197 5.83 8.13 -13.40
CA ASP A 197 5.96 6.69 -13.61
C ASP A 197 6.95 5.95 -12.67
N THR A 198 7.51 6.65 -11.67
CA THR A 198 8.51 6.11 -10.74
C THR A 198 7.86 5.35 -9.59
N LEU A 199 6.69 5.81 -9.13
CA LEU A 199 5.87 5.06 -8.19
C LEU A 199 4.86 4.22 -8.95
N ARG A 200 4.91 2.90 -8.77
CA ARG A 200 3.85 1.99 -9.23
C ARG A 200 3.12 1.43 -8.03
N LEU A 201 1.91 1.92 -7.81
CA LEU A 201 0.97 1.30 -6.90
C LEU A 201 0.13 0.32 -7.70
N LYS A 202 0.43 -0.97 -7.53
CA LYS A 202 -0.42 -2.05 -8.01
C LYS A 202 -0.87 -2.84 -6.80
N GLY A 203 -2.18 -2.90 -6.57
CA GLY A 203 -2.78 -3.72 -5.53
C GLY A 203 -4.19 -4.13 -5.94
N PRO A 204 -4.84 -5.04 -5.19
CA PRO A 204 -6.25 -5.35 -5.39
C PRO A 204 -7.04 -4.06 -5.32
N PHE A 205 -7.65 -3.69 -6.44
CA PHE A 205 -8.44 -2.48 -6.58
C PHE A 205 -7.69 -1.14 -6.47
N VAL A 206 -6.36 -1.10 -6.66
CA VAL A 206 -5.58 0.15 -6.70
C VAL A 206 -4.59 0.10 -7.85
N SER A 207 -4.70 1.05 -8.79
CA SER A 207 -3.74 1.25 -9.88
C SER A 207 -3.46 2.74 -10.03
N THR A 208 -2.17 3.10 -10.03
CA THR A 208 -1.72 4.44 -10.45
C THR A 208 -1.32 4.49 -11.92
N ASN A 209 -1.34 3.36 -12.64
CA ASN A 209 -0.63 3.21 -13.92
C ASN A 209 -1.40 3.76 -15.13
N ASP A 210 -2.70 3.99 -15.00
CA ASP A 210 -3.59 4.21 -16.16
C ASP A 210 -3.86 5.69 -16.46
N VAL A 211 -3.15 6.61 -15.79
CA VAL A 211 -3.42 8.05 -15.85
C VAL A 211 -2.14 8.85 -16.03
N ASP A 212 -2.14 9.79 -16.97
CA ASP A 212 -0.97 10.63 -17.31
C ASP A 212 -0.58 11.54 -16.13
N THR A 213 0.45 11.08 -15.41
CA THR A 213 0.89 11.63 -14.12
C THR A 213 2.07 12.58 -14.31
N GLU A 214 2.04 13.71 -13.61
CA GLU A 214 3.16 14.64 -13.55
C GLU A 214 4.14 14.22 -12.45
N TYR A 215 3.64 14.07 -11.22
CA TYR A 215 4.38 13.57 -10.06
C TYR A 215 3.42 12.99 -9.03
N VAL A 216 3.97 12.29 -8.04
CA VAL A 216 3.23 11.78 -6.89
C VAL A 216 3.88 12.25 -5.59
N THR A 217 3.07 12.67 -4.62
CA THR A 217 3.53 12.92 -3.25
C THR A 217 2.88 11.97 -2.25
N ILE A 218 3.61 11.67 -1.17
CA ILE A 218 3.16 10.85 -0.05
C ILE A 218 3.36 11.64 1.24
N LEU A 219 2.35 11.63 2.11
CA LEU A 219 2.39 12.19 3.46
C LEU A 219 1.81 11.21 4.45
N GLY A 220 2.56 10.82 5.47
CA GLY A 220 2.09 9.95 6.56
C GLY A 220 2.13 10.66 7.90
N VAL A 221 1.00 10.66 8.61
CA VAL A 221 0.82 11.31 9.91
C VAL A 221 0.22 10.32 10.91
N PRO A 222 0.98 9.91 11.93
CA PRO A 222 0.44 9.24 13.10
C PRO A 222 -0.38 10.24 13.93
N SER A 223 -1.66 9.94 14.17
CA SER A 223 -2.59 10.81 14.89
C SER A 223 -3.46 10.01 15.84
N GLY A 224 -3.19 10.11 17.14
CA GLY A 224 -3.92 9.37 18.17
C GLY A 224 -3.76 7.85 18.01
N GLU A 225 -4.88 7.17 17.75
CA GLU A 225 -4.94 5.72 17.55
C GLU A 225 -4.94 5.33 16.06
N SER A 226 -4.59 6.24 15.15
CA SER A 226 -4.52 5.91 13.72
C SER A 226 -3.27 6.42 13.01
N LEU A 227 -2.85 5.69 11.97
CA LEU A 227 -1.89 6.17 10.97
C LEU A 227 -2.64 6.55 9.71
N LYS A 228 -2.53 7.81 9.31
CA LYS A 228 -3.11 8.34 8.07
C LYS A 228 -2.01 8.52 7.04
N ILE A 229 -2.19 7.98 5.84
CA ILE A 229 -1.30 8.18 4.70
C ILE A 229 -2.11 8.78 3.55
N GLU A 230 -1.73 9.96 3.08
CA GLU A 230 -2.24 10.59 1.86
C GLU A 230 -1.22 10.38 0.74
N VAL A 231 -1.69 9.85 -0.40
CA VAL A 231 -0.93 9.77 -1.65
C VAL A 231 -1.65 10.64 -2.67
N ARG A 232 -0.98 11.67 -3.17
CA ARG A 232 -1.53 12.62 -4.14
C ARG A 232 -0.83 12.44 -5.48
N GLN A 233 -1.60 12.01 -6.47
CA GLN A 233 -1.17 11.80 -7.85
C GLN A 233 -1.59 13.03 -8.68
N GLN A 234 -0.63 13.93 -8.94
CA GLN A 234 -0.86 15.13 -9.73
C GLN A 234 -0.94 14.77 -11.21
N LEU A 235 -2.02 15.18 -11.88
CA LEU A 235 -2.27 14.85 -13.29
C LEU A 235 -1.70 15.93 -14.21
N ARG A 236 -1.17 15.52 -15.36
CA ARG A 236 -0.82 16.46 -16.44
C ARG A 236 -2.05 17.06 -17.10
N SER A 237 -3.13 16.29 -17.16
CA SER A 237 -4.43 16.74 -17.64
C SER A 237 -5.54 16.14 -16.78
N ALA A 238 -6.35 17.03 -16.21
CA ALA A 238 -7.51 16.70 -15.39
C ALA A 238 -8.82 16.62 -16.19
N THR A 239 -8.78 16.88 -17.50
CA THR A 239 -9.99 17.02 -18.32
C THR A 239 -10.85 15.75 -18.32
N GLY A 240 -12.10 15.87 -17.86
CA GLY A 240 -13.07 14.79 -17.91
C GLY A 240 -12.84 13.70 -16.86
N MET A 241 -12.05 13.98 -15.82
CA MET A 241 -11.85 13.07 -14.67
C MET A 241 -13.02 13.16 -13.68
N GLU A 242 -13.83 14.22 -13.72
CA GLU A 242 -15.01 14.40 -12.85
C GLU A 242 -16.04 13.28 -13.05
N LYS A 243 -16.11 12.71 -14.26
CA LYS A 243 -17.01 11.59 -14.59
C LYS A 243 -16.77 10.34 -13.73
N TYR A 244 -15.60 10.22 -13.11
CA TYR A 244 -15.23 9.09 -12.25
C TYR A 244 -15.75 9.24 -10.81
N VAL A 245 -16.18 10.44 -10.41
CA VAL A 245 -16.64 10.72 -9.06
C VAL A 245 -18.13 10.38 -8.94
N SER A 246 -18.50 9.61 -7.92
CA SER A 246 -19.90 9.25 -7.65
C SER A 246 -20.22 9.30 -6.16
N SER A 247 -21.51 9.38 -5.82
CA SER A 247 -21.98 9.36 -4.42
C SER A 247 -21.72 7.99 -3.79
N ALA A 248 -21.03 7.98 -2.65
CA ALA A 248 -20.77 6.77 -1.88
C ALA A 248 -21.78 6.52 -0.75
N THR A 249 -22.79 7.38 -0.59
CA THR A 249 -23.80 7.28 0.48
C THR A 249 -24.57 5.95 0.47
N GLY A 250 -24.79 5.36 -0.71
CA GLY A 250 -25.46 4.07 -0.86
C GLY A 250 -24.71 2.90 -0.19
N MET A 251 -23.39 3.02 0.00
CA MET A 251 -22.56 1.96 0.58
C MET A 251 -23.00 1.56 2.00
N LEU A 252 -23.49 2.51 2.81
CA LEU A 252 -23.99 2.24 4.17
C LEU A 252 -25.12 1.20 4.20
N GLY A 253 -25.95 1.16 3.14
CA GLY A 253 -27.07 0.23 3.04
C GLY A 253 -26.71 -1.15 2.51
N MET A 254 -25.47 -1.35 2.05
CA MET A 254 -25.01 -2.60 1.43
C MET A 254 -24.71 -3.68 2.48
N PRO A 255 -24.85 -4.98 2.13
CA PRO A 255 -24.51 -6.09 3.01
C PRO A 255 -23.00 -6.10 3.30
N PHE A 256 -22.61 -6.44 4.53
CA PHE A 256 -21.21 -6.64 4.91
C PHE A 256 -20.97 -8.10 5.26
N ILE A 257 -20.38 -8.84 4.32
CA ILE A 257 -20.16 -10.28 4.42
C ILE A 257 -18.65 -10.51 4.49
N GLY A 258 -18.21 -11.31 5.47
CA GLY A 258 -16.80 -11.61 5.67
C GLY A 258 -16.03 -10.47 6.33
N ASN A 259 -14.88 -10.10 5.76
CA ASN A 259 -13.92 -9.18 6.36
C ASN A 259 -13.52 -8.01 5.46
N PHE A 260 -14.09 -7.87 4.26
CA PHE A 260 -13.87 -6.69 3.43
C PHE A 260 -15.14 -6.16 2.75
N ALA A 261 -15.14 -4.86 2.49
CA ALA A 261 -16.12 -4.16 1.69
C ALA A 261 -15.41 -3.20 0.74
N PHE A 262 -15.74 -3.28 -0.53
CA PHE A 262 -15.17 -2.49 -1.60
C PHE A 262 -16.30 -1.82 -2.39
N SER A 263 -16.08 -0.58 -2.83
CA SER A 263 -16.99 0.09 -3.74
C SER A 263 -16.26 1.06 -4.64
N ALA A 264 -16.50 1.01 -5.94
CA ALA A 264 -15.95 1.97 -6.89
C ALA A 264 -16.97 2.35 -7.97
N THR A 265 -16.80 3.53 -8.56
CA THR A 265 -17.55 3.97 -9.74
C THR A 265 -17.30 3.00 -10.90
N ALA A 266 -18.36 2.49 -11.54
CA ALA A 266 -18.24 1.52 -12.64
C ALA A 266 -17.46 2.06 -13.84
N ALA A 267 -17.54 3.38 -14.08
CA ALA A 267 -16.80 4.08 -15.12
C ALA A 267 -15.44 4.61 -14.64
N GLY A 268 -14.98 4.26 -13.44
CA GLY A 268 -13.75 4.78 -12.84
C GLY A 268 -12.49 4.49 -13.66
N PRO A 269 -11.34 5.11 -13.29
CA PRO A 269 -10.09 4.96 -14.03
C PRO A 269 -9.47 3.57 -13.95
N MET A 270 -9.99 2.72 -13.05
CA MET A 270 -9.48 1.37 -12.81
C MET A 270 -10.22 0.35 -13.67
N ASP A 271 -9.48 -0.62 -14.22
CA ASP A 271 -10.08 -1.81 -14.84
C ASP A 271 -10.68 -2.72 -13.76
N LEU A 272 -11.95 -2.47 -13.44
CA LEU A 272 -12.74 -3.26 -12.50
C LEU A 272 -12.93 -4.70 -12.98
N ALA A 273 -12.97 -4.94 -14.30
CA ALA A 273 -13.12 -6.29 -14.83
C ALA A 273 -11.85 -7.12 -14.61
N ASP A 274 -10.68 -6.52 -14.86
CA ASP A 274 -9.38 -7.15 -14.56
C ASP A 274 -9.27 -7.44 -13.06
N SER A 275 -9.52 -6.41 -12.22
CA SER A 275 -9.45 -6.53 -10.76
C SER A 275 -10.38 -7.62 -10.22
N LEU A 276 -11.62 -7.73 -10.73
CA LEU A 276 -12.57 -8.75 -10.31
C LEU A 276 -12.20 -10.15 -10.83
N SER A 277 -11.66 -10.26 -12.05
CA SER A 277 -11.28 -11.55 -12.62
C SER A 277 -10.12 -12.20 -11.88
N GLN A 278 -9.18 -11.40 -11.36
CA GLN A 278 -8.02 -11.88 -10.60
C GLN A 278 -8.37 -12.55 -9.26
N TRP A 279 -9.59 -12.33 -8.74
CA TRP A 279 -10.07 -13.03 -7.56
C TRP A 279 -10.36 -14.51 -7.80
N PHE A 280 -10.62 -14.89 -9.04
CA PHE A 280 -10.96 -16.26 -9.42
C PHE A 280 -9.71 -16.99 -9.94
N GLN A 281 -8.67 -17.00 -9.10
CA GLN A 281 -7.39 -17.65 -9.42
C GLN A 281 -7.62 -19.07 -9.96
N GLY A 282 -7.19 -19.32 -11.20
CA GLY A 282 -7.49 -20.54 -11.94
C GLY A 282 -6.80 -20.57 -13.30
N ALA A 283 -7.20 -21.51 -14.17
CA ALA A 283 -6.68 -21.58 -15.54
C ALA A 283 -6.91 -20.24 -16.29
N GLN A 284 -5.96 -19.83 -17.13
CA GLN A 284 -6.03 -18.54 -17.86
C GLN A 284 -7.35 -18.35 -18.62
N ASP A 285 -7.93 -19.43 -19.14
CA ASP A 285 -9.21 -19.40 -19.86
C ASP A 285 -10.39 -19.01 -18.96
N GLU A 286 -10.37 -19.38 -17.67
CA GLU A 286 -11.43 -19.03 -16.73
C GLU A 286 -11.36 -17.55 -16.33
N VAL A 287 -10.15 -17.04 -16.07
CA VAL A 287 -9.91 -15.62 -15.78
C VAL A 287 -10.38 -14.76 -16.96
N LYS A 288 -10.01 -15.14 -18.19
CA LYS A 288 -10.45 -14.45 -19.41
C LYS A 288 -11.97 -14.47 -19.57
N LYS A 289 -12.60 -15.62 -19.33
CA LYS A 289 -14.05 -15.79 -19.39
C LYS A 289 -14.77 -14.88 -18.39
N ILE A 290 -14.28 -14.80 -17.15
CA ILE A 290 -14.85 -13.94 -16.11
C ILE A 290 -14.65 -12.46 -16.47
N TYR A 291 -13.47 -12.09 -16.97
CA TYR A 291 -13.20 -10.74 -17.46
C TYR A 291 -14.22 -10.30 -18.53
N GLU A 292 -14.50 -11.14 -19.52
CA GLU A 292 -15.47 -10.85 -20.59
C GLU A 292 -16.90 -10.68 -20.04
N ILE A 293 -17.31 -11.55 -19.11
CA ILE A 293 -18.62 -11.47 -18.45
C ILE A 293 -18.76 -10.17 -17.66
N VAL A 294 -17.79 -9.86 -16.80
CA VAL A 294 -17.80 -8.66 -15.97
C VAL A 294 -17.77 -7.40 -16.84
N SER A 295 -16.94 -7.38 -17.89
CA SER A 295 -16.89 -6.28 -18.85
C SER A 295 -18.24 -6.03 -19.53
N TYR A 296 -18.96 -7.09 -19.88
CA TYR A 296 -20.31 -6.98 -20.46
C TYR A 296 -21.32 -6.40 -19.46
N ILE A 297 -21.27 -6.84 -18.20
CA ILE A 297 -22.13 -6.34 -17.12
C ILE A 297 -21.84 -4.85 -16.84
N LEU A 298 -20.56 -4.47 -16.77
CA LEU A 298 -20.13 -3.09 -16.49
C LEU A 298 -20.64 -2.11 -17.54
N LYS A 299 -20.72 -2.50 -18.82
CA LYS A 299 -21.33 -1.68 -19.90
C LYS A 299 -22.80 -1.34 -19.66
N SER A 300 -23.52 -2.15 -18.90
CA SER A 300 -24.93 -1.94 -18.54
C SER A 300 -25.12 -1.37 -17.14
N SER A 301 -24.03 -1.22 -16.39
CA SER A 301 -24.04 -0.74 -15.01
C SER A 301 -24.03 0.78 -14.95
N THR A 302 -24.77 1.34 -14.00
CA THR A 302 -24.78 2.76 -13.66
C THR A 302 -24.39 2.96 -12.21
N GLY A 303 -23.59 3.98 -11.92
CA GLY A 303 -23.20 4.28 -10.55
C GLY A 303 -22.03 3.41 -10.08
N ARG A 304 -22.20 2.73 -8.94
CA ARG A 304 -21.11 2.03 -8.25
C ARG A 304 -21.26 0.53 -8.32
N VAL A 305 -20.12 -0.14 -8.45
CA VAL A 305 -19.99 -1.56 -8.16
C VAL A 305 -19.65 -1.70 -6.68
N TYR A 306 -20.29 -2.63 -6.00
CA TYR A 306 -20.00 -2.98 -4.61
C TYR A 306 -19.53 -4.42 -4.53
N MET A 307 -18.56 -4.70 -3.68
CA MET A 307 -18.04 -6.05 -3.46
C MET A 307 -17.79 -6.28 -1.97
N THR A 308 -18.06 -7.48 -1.49
CA THR A 308 -17.83 -7.86 -0.10
C THR A 308 -17.59 -9.36 -0.01
N GLY A 309 -16.83 -9.80 0.99
CA GLY A 309 -16.48 -11.20 1.14
C GLY A 309 -15.37 -11.45 2.14
N ASP A 310 -14.81 -12.65 2.06
CA ASP A 310 -13.64 -13.05 2.84
C ASP A 310 -12.38 -12.93 1.97
N LEU A 311 -11.36 -12.21 2.44
CA LEU A 311 -10.05 -12.17 1.76
C LEU A 311 -9.24 -13.46 1.97
N PHE A 312 -9.54 -14.23 3.02
CA PHE A 312 -8.84 -15.46 3.38
C PHE A 312 -9.74 -16.39 4.20
N GLY A 313 -9.55 -17.70 4.06
CA GLY A 313 -10.18 -18.75 4.86
C GLY A 313 -10.51 -19.99 4.04
N ASP A 314 -10.94 -21.07 4.71
CA ASP A 314 -11.24 -22.36 4.07
C ASP A 314 -12.43 -22.29 3.10
N GLN A 315 -13.36 -21.37 3.33
CA GLN A 315 -14.47 -21.07 2.44
C GLN A 315 -14.52 -19.57 2.18
N ILE A 316 -13.83 -19.14 1.12
CA ILE A 316 -13.86 -17.76 0.66
C ILE A 316 -15.27 -17.47 0.12
N ARG A 317 -16.04 -16.59 0.77
CA ARG A 317 -17.29 -16.08 0.18
C ARG A 317 -17.00 -14.82 -0.58
N LEU A 318 -17.64 -14.66 -1.72
CA LEU A 318 -17.54 -13.46 -2.53
C LEU A 318 -18.91 -13.04 -3.04
N VAL A 319 -19.20 -11.75 -2.93
CA VAL A 319 -20.38 -11.10 -3.49
C VAL A 319 -19.95 -9.84 -4.21
N THR A 320 -20.38 -9.69 -5.45
CA THR A 320 -20.31 -8.46 -6.23
C THR A 320 -21.72 -8.03 -6.61
N ILE A 321 -22.05 -6.76 -6.38
CA ILE A 321 -23.34 -6.15 -6.65
C ILE A 321 -23.11 -5.05 -7.67
N PHE A 322 -23.76 -5.18 -8.82
CA PHE A 322 -23.76 -4.19 -9.90
C PHE A 322 -25.09 -3.45 -9.89
N GLU A 323 -25.06 -2.12 -9.79
CA GLU A 323 -26.24 -1.30 -10.02
C GLU A 323 -26.45 -1.16 -11.53
N LEU A 324 -27.59 -1.64 -12.03
CA LEU A 324 -27.90 -1.66 -13.46
C LEU A 324 -28.72 -0.45 -13.89
N SER A 325 -28.45 0.04 -15.09
CA SER A 325 -29.27 1.07 -15.77
C SER A 325 -30.64 0.55 -16.21
N LYS A 326 -30.68 -0.73 -16.57
CA LYS A 326 -31.82 -1.46 -17.11
C LYS A 326 -31.65 -2.94 -16.81
N ASP A 327 -32.75 -3.69 -16.84
CA ASP A 327 -32.70 -5.14 -16.69
C ASP A 327 -31.76 -5.75 -17.73
N LEU A 328 -30.85 -6.59 -17.27
CA LEU A 328 -29.88 -7.30 -18.11
C LEU A 328 -30.39 -8.72 -18.36
N ASP A 329 -30.59 -9.10 -19.62
CA ASP A 329 -30.87 -10.48 -19.96
C ASP A 329 -29.64 -11.34 -19.67
N LEU A 330 -29.75 -12.25 -18.69
CA LEU A 330 -28.66 -13.11 -18.26
C LEU A 330 -28.44 -14.33 -19.16
N SER A 331 -29.25 -14.53 -20.21
CA SER A 331 -29.14 -15.64 -21.16
C SER A 331 -27.79 -15.67 -21.88
N PHE A 332 -27.08 -14.53 -21.99
CA PHE A 332 -25.73 -14.48 -22.54
C PHE A 332 -24.74 -15.36 -21.78
N LEU A 333 -24.98 -15.67 -20.49
CA LEU A 333 -24.13 -16.54 -19.68
C LEU A 333 -24.16 -18.01 -20.18
N ILE A 334 -25.19 -18.41 -20.91
CA ILE A 334 -25.33 -19.77 -21.44
C ILE A 334 -24.21 -20.09 -22.44
N LYS A 335 -23.76 -19.10 -23.24
CA LYS A 335 -22.62 -19.27 -24.16
C LYS A 335 -21.30 -19.59 -23.45
N TYR A 336 -21.24 -19.28 -22.15
CA TYR A 336 -20.12 -19.56 -21.25
C TYR A 336 -20.34 -20.85 -20.43
N GLY A 337 -21.37 -21.64 -20.74
CA GLY A 337 -21.67 -22.91 -20.08
C GLY A 337 -22.50 -22.80 -18.81
N ALA A 338 -23.09 -21.62 -18.54
CA ALA A 338 -23.99 -21.46 -17.40
C ALA A 338 -25.32 -22.20 -17.59
N ARG A 339 -25.96 -22.59 -16.48
CA ARG A 339 -27.27 -23.27 -16.48
C ARG A 339 -28.25 -22.52 -15.56
N SER A 340 -29.52 -22.56 -15.91
CA SER A 340 -30.59 -22.00 -15.07
C SER A 340 -30.91 -22.92 -13.90
N PHE A 341 -31.09 -22.34 -12.71
CA PHE A 341 -31.46 -23.01 -11.47
C PHE A 341 -32.63 -22.24 -10.82
N GLY A 342 -33.76 -22.19 -11.50
CA GLY A 342 -34.93 -21.42 -11.06
C GLY A 342 -34.68 -19.92 -11.16
N ASN A 343 -34.53 -19.25 -10.02
CA ASN A 343 -34.39 -17.78 -9.94
C ASN A 343 -32.94 -17.29 -10.03
N GLU A 344 -32.00 -18.16 -10.40
CA GLU A 344 -30.60 -17.82 -10.60
C GLU A 344 -30.00 -18.59 -11.78
N ILE A 345 -28.95 -18.03 -12.39
CA ILE A 345 -28.11 -18.71 -13.38
C ILE A 345 -26.78 -19.02 -12.73
N ARG A 346 -26.32 -20.27 -12.83
CA ARG A 346 -25.04 -20.71 -12.26
C ARG A 346 -24.04 -21.05 -13.36
N LEU A 347 -22.87 -20.42 -13.28
CA LEU A 347 -21.71 -20.67 -14.11
C LEU A 347 -20.76 -21.62 -13.37
N PRO A 348 -20.47 -22.82 -13.89
CA PRO A 348 -19.45 -23.68 -13.30
C PRO A 348 -18.06 -23.02 -13.43
N ILE A 349 -17.29 -23.12 -12.36
CA ILE A 349 -15.87 -22.73 -12.23
C ILE A 349 -15.07 -23.92 -11.69
N MET A 350 -13.73 -23.88 -11.78
CA MET A 350 -12.87 -25.02 -11.44
C MET A 350 -13.19 -25.63 -10.05
N ASP A 351 -13.41 -24.79 -9.03
CA ASP A 351 -13.70 -25.20 -7.65
C ASP A 351 -15.08 -24.71 -7.16
N GLY A 352 -16.12 -24.79 -8.01
CA GLY A 352 -17.50 -24.50 -7.60
C GLY A 352 -18.35 -23.87 -8.68
N PHE A 353 -19.09 -22.82 -8.32
CA PHE A 353 -19.93 -22.07 -9.25
C PHE A 353 -20.00 -20.59 -8.88
N LEU A 354 -20.32 -19.77 -9.88
CA LEU A 354 -20.79 -18.40 -9.72
C LEU A 354 -22.29 -18.33 -10.03
N SER A 355 -23.08 -17.87 -9.07
CA SER A 355 -24.49 -17.54 -9.25
C SER A 355 -24.66 -16.10 -9.69
N PHE A 356 -25.62 -15.90 -10.59
CA PHE A 356 -26.06 -14.62 -11.10
C PHE A 356 -27.58 -14.53 -10.93
N PHE A 357 -28.05 -13.48 -10.26
CA PHE A 357 -29.48 -13.21 -10.11
C PHE A 357 -29.73 -11.72 -9.92
N GLN A 358 -30.90 -11.25 -10.36
CA GLN A 358 -31.32 -9.88 -10.17
C GLN A 358 -32.19 -9.75 -8.91
N SER A 359 -31.98 -8.66 -8.18
CA SER A 359 -32.85 -8.21 -7.10
C SER A 359 -33.05 -6.71 -7.29
N ASP A 360 -34.27 -6.31 -7.67
CA ASP A 360 -34.57 -4.95 -8.11
C ASP A 360 -33.60 -4.51 -9.24
N ARG A 361 -33.04 -3.30 -9.15
CA ARG A 361 -32.05 -2.78 -10.11
C ARG A 361 -30.62 -3.27 -9.87
N ARG A 362 -30.43 -4.36 -9.11
CA ARG A 362 -29.11 -4.88 -8.76
C ARG A 362 -28.92 -6.27 -9.36
N LEU A 363 -27.82 -6.46 -10.07
CA LEU A 363 -27.32 -7.78 -10.41
C LEU A 363 -26.35 -8.23 -9.33
N ILE A 364 -26.63 -9.37 -8.72
CA ILE A 364 -25.75 -10.02 -7.76
C ILE A 364 -24.98 -11.12 -8.49
N MET A 365 -23.66 -11.10 -8.34
CA MET A 365 -22.73 -12.16 -8.72
C MET A 365 -22.09 -12.69 -7.44
N THR A 366 -22.17 -13.99 -7.16
CA THR A 366 -21.63 -14.56 -5.92
C THR A 366 -21.28 -16.04 -6.10
N ASN A 367 -20.34 -16.56 -5.31
CA ASN A 367 -20.07 -18.00 -5.25
C ASN A 367 -20.98 -18.78 -4.28
N MET A 368 -22.11 -18.18 -3.89
CA MET A 368 -23.16 -18.79 -3.07
C MET A 368 -24.43 -19.01 -3.91
N SER A 369 -25.32 -19.90 -3.48
CA SER A 369 -26.69 -19.90 -4.02
C SER A 369 -27.47 -18.66 -3.54
N LYS A 370 -28.51 -18.25 -4.27
CA LYS A 370 -29.40 -17.14 -3.90
C LYS A 370 -29.95 -17.29 -2.48
N ALA A 371 -30.38 -18.49 -2.10
CA ALA A 371 -30.92 -18.75 -0.76
C ALA A 371 -29.87 -18.53 0.35
N GLN A 372 -28.63 -18.95 0.12
CA GLN A 372 -27.52 -18.70 1.03
C GLN A 372 -27.20 -17.21 1.11
N TYR A 373 -27.12 -16.53 -0.04
CA TYR A 373 -26.92 -15.08 -0.12
C TYR A 373 -27.99 -14.32 0.67
N ASP A 374 -29.27 -14.59 0.43
CA ASP A 374 -30.39 -13.92 1.12
C ASP A 374 -30.30 -14.10 2.64
N THR A 375 -29.80 -15.25 3.09
CA THR A 375 -29.59 -15.54 4.52
C THR A 375 -28.44 -14.72 5.12
N VAL A 376 -27.33 -14.55 4.40
CA VAL A 376 -26.14 -13.86 4.92
C VAL A 376 -26.20 -12.34 4.75
N ALA A 377 -26.75 -11.86 3.63
CA ALA A 377 -26.83 -10.45 3.28
C ALA A 377 -27.73 -9.65 4.25
N ASN A 378 -28.70 -10.31 4.87
CA ASN A 378 -29.61 -9.69 5.84
C ASN A 378 -29.05 -9.65 7.27
N ARG A 379 -27.92 -10.31 7.57
CA ARG A 379 -27.37 -10.37 8.94
C ARG A 379 -26.70 -9.08 9.39
N ARG A 380 -25.94 -8.46 8.49
CA ARG A 380 -25.11 -7.29 8.79
C ARG A 380 -24.96 -6.41 7.56
N ARG A 381 -25.07 -5.11 7.75
CA ARG A 381 -24.80 -4.08 6.74
C ARG A 381 -23.54 -3.31 7.10
N VAL A 382 -22.99 -2.60 6.14
CA VAL A 382 -21.80 -1.74 6.34
C VAL A 382 -22.04 -0.70 7.44
N ARG A 383 -23.26 -0.11 7.49
CA ARG A 383 -23.63 0.82 8.56
C ARG A 383 -23.58 0.20 9.96
N ASP A 384 -23.65 -1.11 10.11
CA ASP A 384 -23.66 -1.73 11.44
C ASP A 384 -22.22 -1.85 12.01
N ASP A 385 -21.18 -1.48 11.24
CA ASP A 385 -19.81 -1.36 11.72
C ASP A 385 -19.51 0.06 12.24
N VAL A 386 -19.26 0.17 13.55
CA VAL A 386 -19.03 1.45 14.23
C VAL A 386 -17.76 2.14 13.73
N THR A 387 -16.70 1.37 13.45
CA THR A 387 -15.44 1.94 12.96
C THR A 387 -15.60 2.45 11.54
N TYR A 388 -16.28 1.72 10.66
CA TYR A 388 -16.62 2.24 9.34
C TYR A 388 -17.43 3.54 9.45
N GLN A 389 -18.46 3.59 10.30
CA GLN A 389 -19.25 4.81 10.48
C GLN A 389 -18.40 5.99 10.95
N TYR A 390 -17.53 5.77 11.92
CA TYR A 390 -16.64 6.81 12.45
C TYR A 390 -15.70 7.33 11.37
N ILE A 391 -14.97 6.43 10.70
CA ILE A 391 -13.98 6.80 9.69
C ILE A 391 -14.68 7.49 8.51
N SER A 392 -15.72 6.87 7.93
CA SER A 392 -16.36 7.37 6.70
C SER A 392 -16.99 8.76 6.83
N ARG A 393 -17.34 9.22 8.04
CA ARG A 393 -17.83 10.59 8.30
C ARG A 393 -16.74 11.65 8.13
N ASN A 394 -15.47 11.28 8.26
CA ASN A 394 -14.34 12.18 8.11
C ASN A 394 -13.91 12.36 6.63
N TYR A 395 -14.58 11.66 5.71
CA TYR A 395 -14.27 11.69 4.27
C TYR A 395 -15.45 12.24 3.47
N ALA A 396 -15.15 12.75 2.27
CA ALA A 396 -16.15 13.29 1.35
C ALA A 396 -17.24 12.25 1.02
N GLY A 397 -18.49 12.70 0.88
CA GLY A 397 -19.61 11.85 0.49
C GLY A 397 -19.59 11.42 -0.98
N GLN A 398 -18.73 12.04 -1.79
CA GLN A 398 -18.48 11.70 -3.18
C GLN A 398 -17.01 11.32 -3.37
N ASP A 399 -16.78 10.20 -4.04
CA ASP A 399 -15.46 9.67 -4.29
C ASP A 399 -15.47 8.71 -5.49
N ILE A 400 -14.29 8.24 -5.89
CA ILE A 400 -14.11 7.26 -6.96
C ILE A 400 -14.21 5.86 -6.39
N LEU A 401 -13.62 5.65 -5.20
CA LEU A 401 -13.42 4.33 -4.61
C LEU A 401 -13.36 4.38 -3.07
N ARG A 402 -13.85 3.31 -2.45
CA ARG A 402 -13.72 2.98 -1.02
C ARG A 402 -13.34 1.52 -0.85
N LEU A 403 -12.42 1.24 0.05
CA LEU A 403 -12.09 -0.09 0.53
C LEU A 403 -12.06 -0.05 2.06
N PHE A 404 -12.76 -0.98 2.70
CA PHE A 404 -12.76 -1.20 4.13
C PHE A 404 -12.41 -2.64 4.41
N VAL A 405 -11.42 -2.88 5.26
CA VAL A 405 -10.95 -4.21 5.64
C VAL A 405 -10.92 -4.32 7.16
N ASP A 406 -11.55 -5.38 7.66
CA ASP A 406 -11.42 -5.84 9.04
C ASP A 406 -10.16 -6.68 9.20
N VAL A 407 -9.01 -5.99 9.34
CA VAL A 407 -7.69 -6.61 9.48
C VAL A 407 -7.64 -7.51 10.71
N GLY A 408 -8.31 -7.15 11.81
CA GLY A 408 -8.39 -7.99 13.01
C GLY A 408 -9.06 -9.33 12.75
N SER A 409 -10.20 -9.32 12.05
CA SER A 409 -10.88 -10.56 11.62
C SER A 409 -10.05 -11.35 10.61
N LEU A 410 -9.34 -10.68 9.71
CA LEU A 410 -8.44 -11.32 8.74
C LEU A 410 -7.27 -12.03 9.43
N LEU A 411 -6.58 -11.37 10.37
CA LEU A 411 -5.48 -11.94 11.15
C LEU A 411 -5.94 -13.12 12.01
N ARG A 412 -7.16 -13.06 12.56
CA ARG A 412 -7.75 -14.18 13.28
C ARG A 412 -7.98 -15.38 12.36
N ALA A 413 -8.48 -15.16 11.15
CA ALA A 413 -8.70 -16.23 10.18
C ALA A 413 -7.38 -16.84 9.66
N MET A 414 -6.34 -16.02 9.46
CA MET A 414 -5.04 -16.48 8.94
C MET A 414 -4.16 -17.12 10.01
N LEU A 415 -4.09 -16.52 11.19
CA LEU A 415 -3.09 -16.87 12.22
C LEU A 415 -3.71 -17.39 13.52
N GLY A 416 -5.04 -17.38 13.64
CA GLY A 416 -5.73 -17.70 14.90
C GLY A 416 -5.56 -16.65 16.00
N ILE A 417 -4.95 -15.50 15.70
CA ILE A 417 -4.62 -14.48 16.70
C ILE A 417 -5.70 -13.40 16.75
N ASN A 418 -6.15 -13.07 17.96
CA ASN A 418 -7.08 -11.97 18.18
C ASN A 418 -6.34 -10.63 18.13
N ALA A 419 -6.41 -9.96 16.99
CA ALA A 419 -5.94 -8.59 16.80
C ALA A 419 -7.11 -7.60 16.68
N VAL A 420 -6.83 -6.34 16.96
CA VAL A 420 -7.71 -5.21 16.65
C VAL A 420 -7.02 -4.40 15.57
N GLY A 421 -7.69 -4.25 14.43
CA GLY A 421 -7.14 -3.55 13.28
C GLY A 421 -8.21 -3.34 12.23
N LYS A 422 -8.38 -2.10 11.77
CA LYS A 422 -9.19 -1.76 10.59
C LYS A 422 -8.32 -1.00 9.60
N PHE A 423 -8.56 -1.25 8.33
CA PHE A 423 -7.96 -0.50 7.24
C PHE A 423 -9.07 0.14 6.41
N PHE A 424 -8.90 1.41 6.11
CA PHE A 424 -9.80 2.16 5.24
C PHE A 424 -8.99 2.89 4.17
N LEU A 425 -9.43 2.77 2.92
CA LEU A 425 -8.84 3.46 1.78
C LEU A 425 -9.96 4.16 1.00
N THR A 426 -9.70 5.40 0.60
CA THR A 426 -10.54 6.13 -0.36
C THR A 426 -9.71 6.71 -1.49
N GLN A 427 -10.29 6.83 -2.67
CA GLN A 427 -9.73 7.60 -3.78
C GLN A 427 -10.69 8.71 -4.16
N GLN A 428 -10.22 9.95 -4.21
CA GLN A 428 -10.98 11.13 -4.57
C GLN A 428 -10.32 11.86 -5.74
N PHE A 429 -11.09 12.72 -6.40
CA PHE A 429 -10.57 13.68 -7.37
C PHE A 429 -10.85 15.08 -6.84
N ASP A 430 -9.81 15.90 -6.72
CA ASP A 430 -9.92 17.26 -6.18
C ASP A 430 -9.91 18.36 -7.27
N GLY A 431 -10.03 17.95 -8.54
CA GLY A 431 -10.02 18.85 -9.70
C GLY A 431 -8.70 18.85 -10.45
N GLN A 432 -7.58 18.50 -9.82
CA GLN A 432 -6.26 18.45 -10.47
C GLN A 432 -5.47 17.18 -10.14
N SER A 433 -5.80 16.52 -9.03
CA SER A 433 -5.12 15.32 -8.56
C SER A 433 -6.11 14.20 -8.26
N PHE A 434 -5.65 12.95 -8.41
CA PHE A 434 -6.23 11.84 -7.67
C PHE A 434 -5.59 11.76 -6.29
N VAL A 435 -6.42 11.76 -5.25
CA VAL A 435 -5.98 11.73 -3.86
C VAL A 435 -6.44 10.43 -3.22
N TYR A 436 -5.48 9.56 -2.93
CA TYR A 436 -5.69 8.34 -2.16
C TYR A 436 -5.45 8.65 -0.69
N ARG A 437 -6.39 8.27 0.17
CA ARG A 437 -6.22 8.39 1.62
C ARG A 437 -6.41 7.05 2.26
N MET A 438 -5.38 6.60 2.96
CA MET A 438 -5.34 5.38 3.74
C MET A 438 -5.37 5.72 5.22
N GLU A 439 -6.16 5.00 6.00
CA GLU A 439 -6.19 5.08 7.45
C GLU A 439 -6.15 3.67 8.03
N VAL A 440 -5.17 3.44 8.89
CA VAL A 440 -5.02 2.21 9.69
C VAL A 440 -5.33 2.58 11.14
N MET A 441 -6.27 1.85 11.75
CA MET A 441 -6.62 1.93 13.16
C MET A 441 -6.36 0.58 13.82
#